data_AF-A0A7V9BXV3-F1
#
_entry.id   AF-A0A7V9BXV3-F1
#
_cell.length_a   1.000
_cell.length_b   1.000
_cell.length_c   1.000
_cell.angle_alpha   90.00
_cell.angle_beta   90.00
_cell.angle_gamma   90.00
#
_symmetry.space_group_name_H-M   'P 1'
#
loop_
_entity.id
_entity.type
_entity.pdbx_description
1 polymer ?
#
loop_
_entity_poly.entity_id
_entity_poly.type
_entity_poly.pdbx_seq_one_letter_code
_entity_poly.pdbx_strand_id
1 'polypeptide(L)'
;MTADSDRFARARLVEGWDTERLTDATAVVAGVGALGNEVAKNLALAGVGRLVLCDPDTVAVTNLSRTVLFTEADVGSPKSLVAAAALGPLAPSTEVDARTADLVSGVGLGELADAGV
;
A
#
# COMPACT_ATOMS: atom_id res chain seq x y z
N MET A 1 13.30 -4.66 -23.22
CA MET A 1 11.97 -4.96 -22.65
C MET A 1 10.95 -4.43 -23.62
N THR A 2 10.22 -5.29 -24.34
CA THR A 2 9.22 -4.84 -25.31
C THR A 2 8.02 -4.27 -24.54
N ALA A 3 7.40 -3.19 -25.05
CA ALA A 3 6.29 -2.49 -24.39
C ALA A 3 5.07 -3.37 -24.03
N ASP A 4 5.00 -4.58 -24.60
CA ASP A 4 3.99 -5.61 -24.36
C ASP A 4 4.27 -6.51 -23.12
N SER A 5 5.37 -6.26 -22.39
CA SER A 5 5.81 -7.07 -21.23
C SER A 5 5.74 -6.35 -19.88
N ASP A 6 5.19 -5.13 -19.84
CA ASP A 6 5.05 -4.32 -18.62
C ASP A 6 3.74 -4.64 -17.87
N ARG A 7 3.79 -4.75 -16.54
CA ARG A 7 2.65 -5.13 -15.66
C ARG A 7 1.44 -4.21 -15.82
N PHE A 8 1.65 -2.96 -16.25
CA PHE A 8 0.60 -1.95 -16.41
C PHE A 8 0.02 -1.84 -17.82
N ALA A 9 0.41 -2.71 -18.77
CA ALA A 9 -0.01 -2.63 -20.17
C ALA A 9 -1.55 -2.57 -20.34
N ARG A 10 -2.30 -3.31 -19.51
CA ARG A 10 -3.77 -3.28 -19.54
C ARG A 10 -4.37 -2.02 -18.93
N ALA A 11 -3.74 -1.47 -17.88
CA ALA A 11 -4.21 -0.26 -17.23
C ALA A 11 -4.12 0.95 -18.16
N ARG A 12 -3.05 1.05 -18.96
CA ARG A 12 -2.85 2.11 -19.97
C ARG A 12 -3.91 2.14 -21.08
N LEU A 13 -4.72 1.09 -21.24
CA LEU A 13 -5.83 1.07 -22.19
C LEU A 13 -7.07 1.79 -21.65
N VAL A 14 -7.13 2.05 -20.34
CA VAL A 14 -8.24 2.76 -19.71
C VAL A 14 -8.03 4.25 -19.90
N GLU A 15 -9.02 4.93 -20.49
CA GLU A 15 -8.98 6.37 -20.68
C GLU A 15 -8.80 7.10 -19.33
N GLY A 16 -7.85 8.04 -19.29
CA GLY A 16 -7.52 8.80 -18.08
C GLY A 16 -6.62 8.08 -17.08
N TRP A 17 -6.20 6.84 -17.37
CA TRP A 17 -5.26 6.11 -16.51
C TRP A 17 -3.81 6.51 -16.79
N ASP A 18 -3.31 7.48 -16.02
CA ASP A 18 -1.96 8.02 -16.16
C ASP A 18 -0.97 7.28 -15.26
N THR A 19 -0.25 6.31 -15.85
CA THR A 19 0.73 5.52 -15.10
C THR A 19 1.95 6.32 -14.66
N GLU A 20 2.32 7.37 -15.39
CA GLU A 20 3.46 8.22 -15.01
C GLU A 20 3.11 9.03 -13.77
N ARG A 21 1.94 9.66 -13.75
CA ARG A 21 1.44 10.37 -12.56
C ARG A 21 1.29 9.47 -11.35
N LEU A 22 0.85 8.22 -11.53
CA LEU A 22 0.78 7.25 -10.43
C LEU A 22 2.17 6.86 -9.93
N THR A 23 3.12 6.63 -10.84
CA THR A 23 4.51 6.29 -10.50
C THR A 23 5.20 7.40 -9.72
N ASP A 24 4.87 8.66 -9.99
CA ASP A 24 5.43 9.81 -9.26
C ASP A 24 4.67 10.15 -7.96
N ALA A 25 3.51 9.51 -7.72
CA ALA A 25 2.67 9.83 -6.57
C ALA A 25 3.14 9.10 -5.29
N THR A 26 2.99 9.79 -4.17
CA THR A 26 3.01 9.20 -2.83
C THR A 26 1.58 9.12 -2.29
N ALA A 27 1.21 7.99 -1.70
CA ALA A 27 -0.05 7.82 -1.00
C ALA A 27 0.18 7.42 0.45
N VAL A 28 -0.64 7.96 1.36
CA VAL A 28 -0.62 7.60 2.79
C VAL A 28 -1.92 6.86 3.12
N VAL A 29 -1.81 5.68 3.71
CA VAL A 29 -2.94 4.89 4.20
C VAL A 29 -2.91 4.87 5.72
N ALA A 30 -3.83 5.63 6.32
CA ALA A 30 -4.05 5.65 7.76
C ALA A 30 -5.01 4.52 8.17
N GLY A 31 -4.47 3.54 8.88
CA GLY A 31 -5.15 2.31 9.27
C GLY A 31 -5.07 1.24 8.18
N VAL A 32 -4.55 0.08 8.55
CA VAL A 32 -4.38 -1.12 7.72
C VAL A 32 -5.30 -2.24 8.23
N GLY A 33 -6.51 -1.86 8.67
CA GLY A 33 -7.64 -2.77 8.86
C GLY A 33 -8.23 -3.24 7.53
N ALA A 34 -9.46 -3.79 7.54
CA ALA A 34 -10.09 -4.39 6.36
C ALA A 34 -10.07 -3.49 5.11
N LEU A 35 -10.53 -2.24 5.24
CA LEU A 35 -10.56 -1.29 4.13
C LEU A 35 -9.15 -0.86 3.71
N GLY A 36 -8.30 -0.50 4.67
CA GLY A 36 -6.93 -0.08 4.38
C GLY A 36 -6.11 -1.16 3.67
N ASN A 37 -6.37 -2.43 3.98
CA ASN A 37 -5.74 -3.59 3.35
C ASN A 37 -6.09 -3.66 1.85
N GLU A 38 -7.36 -3.48 1.50
CA GLU A 38 -7.83 -3.44 0.11
C GLU A 38 -7.35 -2.20 -0.64
N VAL A 39 -7.39 -1.04 0.01
CA VAL A 39 -6.90 0.23 -0.57
C VAL A 39 -5.41 0.15 -0.85
N ALA A 40 -4.60 -0.30 0.12
CA ALA A 40 -3.16 -0.44 -0.02
C ALA A 40 -2.80 -1.40 -1.17
N LYS A 41 -3.45 -2.57 -1.22
CA LYS A 41 -3.30 -3.53 -2.31
C LYS A 41 -3.62 -2.90 -3.67
N ASN A 42 -4.77 -2.23 -3.79
CA ASN A 42 -5.20 -1.68 -5.07
C ASN A 42 -4.33 -0.50 -5.52
N LEU A 43 -3.86 0.36 -4.61
CA LEU A 43 -2.93 1.45 -4.93
C LEU A 43 -1.58 0.90 -5.41
N ALA A 44 -1.04 -0.10 -4.72
CA ALA A 44 0.22 -0.73 -5.11
C ALA A 44 0.09 -1.43 -6.48
N LEU A 45 -0.99 -2.20 -6.71
CA LEU A 45 -1.26 -2.85 -8.00
C LEU A 45 -1.61 -1.87 -9.12
N ALA A 46 -2.09 -0.66 -8.79
CA ALA A 46 -2.32 0.43 -9.73
C ALA A 46 -1.01 1.08 -10.20
N GLY A 47 0.08 0.87 -9.48
CA GLY A 47 1.40 1.43 -9.79
C GLY A 47 1.70 2.75 -9.10
N VAL A 48 1.16 2.99 -7.89
CA VAL A 48 1.62 4.12 -7.07
C VAL A 48 3.12 4.00 -6.81
N GLY A 49 3.86 5.09 -6.91
CA GLY A 49 5.31 5.09 -6.68
C GLY A 49 5.67 4.72 -5.25
N ARG A 50 5.06 5.42 -4.30
CA ARG A 50 5.32 5.23 -2.87
C ARG A 50 4.04 5.12 -2.07
N LEU A 51 4.00 4.18 -1.14
CA LEU A 51 2.88 3.93 -0.25
C LEU A 51 3.34 3.89 1.21
N VAL A 52 2.85 4.83 2.01
CA VAL A 52 3.13 4.88 3.45
C VAL A 52 1.94 4.29 4.21
N LEU A 53 2.18 3.18 4.91
CA LEU A 53 1.18 2.48 5.73
C LEU A 53 1.36 2.83 7.19
N CYS A 54 0.33 3.37 7.83
CA CYS A 54 0.37 3.73 9.25
C CYS A 54 -0.72 2.99 10.01
N ASP A 55 -0.32 2.12 10.93
CA ASP A 55 -1.26 1.44 11.83
C ASP A 55 -0.52 1.07 13.13
N PRO A 56 -1.03 1.48 14.31
CA PRO A 56 -0.41 1.15 15.59
C PRO A 56 -0.76 -0.27 16.08
N ASP A 57 -1.74 -0.94 15.47
CA ASP A 57 -2.24 -2.23 15.94
C ASP A 57 -1.40 -3.41 15.42
N THR A 58 -1.63 -4.56 16.06
CA THR A 58 -1.19 -5.88 15.61
C THR A 58 -2.30 -6.66 14.94
N VAL A 59 -1.94 -7.62 14.07
CA VAL A 59 -2.89 -8.53 13.43
C VAL A 59 -3.60 -9.36 14.50
N ALA A 60 -4.93 -9.38 14.47
CA ALA A 60 -5.77 -10.24 15.30
C ALA A 60 -6.44 -11.32 14.46
N VAL A 61 -6.76 -12.47 15.06
CA VAL A 61 -7.48 -13.57 14.39
C VAL A 61 -8.77 -13.10 13.71
N THR A 62 -9.50 -12.18 14.35
CA THR A 62 -10.74 -11.63 13.76
C THR A 62 -10.49 -10.86 12.48
N ASN A 63 -9.28 -10.35 12.21
CA ASN A 63 -8.98 -9.64 10.96
C ASN A 63 -8.94 -10.58 9.76
N LEU A 64 -8.54 -11.84 9.94
CA LEU A 64 -8.26 -12.79 8.86
C LEU A 64 -9.46 -13.09 7.95
N SER A 65 -10.69 -12.85 8.41
CA SER A 65 -11.90 -13.00 7.58
C SER A 65 -12.12 -11.88 6.56
N ARG A 66 -11.35 -10.78 6.63
CA ARG A 66 -11.62 -9.54 5.88
C ARG A 66 -10.36 -8.76 5.48
N THR A 67 -9.18 -9.35 5.60
CA THR A 67 -7.90 -8.71 5.23
C THR A 67 -7.11 -9.69 4.37
N VAL A 68 -6.83 -9.32 3.12
CA VAL A 68 -6.18 -10.18 2.13
C VAL A 68 -4.66 -10.29 2.29
N LEU A 69 -4.02 -9.31 2.96
CA LEU A 69 -2.58 -9.27 3.16
C LEU A 69 -2.11 -9.93 4.48
N PHE A 70 -3.02 -10.48 5.29
CA PHE A 70 -2.69 -11.12 6.56
C PHE A 70 -2.99 -12.61 6.53
N THR A 71 -2.16 -13.38 7.20
CA THR A 71 -2.28 -14.84 7.35
C THR A 71 -2.33 -15.23 8.83
N GLU A 72 -2.63 -16.50 9.13
CA GLU A 72 -2.61 -17.00 10.51
C GLU A 72 -1.24 -16.84 11.19
N ALA A 73 -0.15 -16.96 10.43
CA ALA A 73 1.21 -16.82 10.94
C ALA A 73 1.53 -15.38 11.42
N ASP A 74 0.76 -14.39 10.95
CA ASP A 74 1.01 -12.99 11.23
C ASP A 74 0.34 -12.50 12.53
N VAL A 75 -0.51 -13.32 13.16
CA VAL A 75 -1.25 -12.93 14.37
C VAL A 75 -0.28 -12.51 15.48
N GLY A 76 -0.51 -11.31 16.03
CA GLY A 76 0.35 -10.67 17.02
C GLY A 76 1.47 -9.79 16.44
N SER A 77 1.73 -9.86 15.13
CA SER A 77 2.69 -8.99 14.45
C SER A 77 2.07 -7.64 14.08
N PRO A 78 2.86 -6.55 13.98
CA PRO A 78 2.32 -5.23 13.61
C PRO A 78 1.70 -5.22 12.20
N LYS A 79 0.48 -4.71 12.08
CA LYS A 79 -0.29 -4.75 10.83
C LYS A 79 0.42 -4.06 9.67
N SER A 80 0.99 -2.88 9.91
CA SER A 80 1.68 -2.09 8.89
C SER A 80 2.91 -2.82 8.34
N LEU A 81 3.70 -3.48 9.19
CA LEU A 81 4.86 -4.26 8.78
C LEU A 81 4.46 -5.49 7.96
N VAL A 82 3.46 -6.25 8.43
CA VAL A 82 2.98 -7.44 7.72
C VAL A 82 2.43 -7.05 6.34
N ALA A 83 1.61 -6.00 6.26
CA ALA A 83 1.07 -5.53 5.00
C ALA A 83 2.17 -5.07 4.03
N ALA A 84 3.17 -4.32 4.51
CA ALA A 84 4.29 -3.90 3.66
C ALA A 84 5.10 -5.09 3.12
N ALA A 85 5.37 -6.09 3.98
CA ALA A 85 6.06 -7.32 3.57
C ALA A 85 5.25 -8.12 2.54
N ALA A 86 3.92 -8.20 2.69
CA ALA A 86 3.04 -8.87 1.74
C ALA A 86 2.93 -8.12 0.39
N LEU A 87 3.00 -6.80 0.40
CA LEU A 87 2.92 -5.97 -0.81
C LEU A 87 4.21 -5.98 -1.63
N GLY A 88 5.38 -6.09 -0.99
CA GLY A 88 6.67 -6.13 -1.69
C GLY A 88 6.74 -7.09 -2.89
N PRO A 89 6.41 -8.39 -2.73
CA PRO A 89 6.36 -9.32 -3.86
C PRO A 89 5.16 -9.11 -4.78
N LEU A 90 4.05 -8.55 -4.28
CA LEU A 90 2.83 -8.33 -5.05
C LEU A 90 2.96 -7.16 -6.05
N ALA A 91 3.60 -6.08 -5.63
CA ALA A 91 3.79 -4.85 -6.40
C ALA A 91 5.24 -4.35 -6.27
N PRO A 92 6.23 -5.00 -6.91
CA PRO A 92 7.64 -4.68 -6.72
C PRO A 92 8.09 -3.29 -7.21
N SER A 93 7.23 -2.60 -7.97
CA SER A 93 7.46 -1.24 -8.46
C SER A 93 7.01 -0.16 -7.47
N THR A 94 6.31 -0.53 -6.40
CA THR A 94 5.85 0.38 -5.36
C THR A 94 6.78 0.29 -4.16
N GLU A 95 7.36 1.41 -3.76
CA GLU A 95 8.06 1.53 -2.47
C GLU A 95 7.03 1.55 -1.34
N VAL A 96 7.13 0.62 -0.40
CA VAL A 96 6.17 0.52 0.72
C VAL A 96 6.86 0.75 2.04
N ASP A 97 6.49 1.85 2.70
CA ASP A 97 6.97 2.22 4.02
C ASP A 97 5.96 1.86 5.09
N ALA A 98 6.38 1.11 6.11
CA ALA A 98 5.54 0.76 7.25
C ALA A 98 5.88 1.63 8.47
N ARG A 99 4.84 2.16 9.12
CA ARG A 99 4.92 2.91 10.37
C ARG A 99 3.99 2.27 11.39
N THR A 100 4.55 1.74 12.47
CA THR A 100 3.79 1.13 13.59
C THR A 100 3.34 2.21 14.57
N ALA A 101 2.57 3.16 14.05
CA ALA A 101 2.13 4.37 14.73
C ALA A 101 0.81 4.85 14.12
N ASP A 102 0.08 5.69 14.85
CA ASP A 102 -1.08 6.38 14.30
C ASP A 102 -0.67 7.43 13.24
N LEU A 103 -1.65 8.04 12.58
CA LEU A 103 -1.39 9.06 11.55
C LEU A 103 -0.61 10.27 12.10
N VAL A 104 -0.91 10.69 13.32
CA VAL A 104 -0.38 11.93 13.91
C VAL A 104 1.10 11.78 14.27
N SER A 105 1.48 10.59 14.75
CA SER A 105 2.84 10.28 15.20
C SER A 105 3.67 9.54 14.13
N GLY A 106 3.02 8.88 13.18
CA GLY A 106 3.65 8.04 12.17
C GLY A 106 3.96 8.73 10.85
N VAL A 107 3.30 9.86 10.54
CA VAL A 107 3.44 10.58 9.27
C VAL A 107 3.91 12.01 9.52
N GLY A 108 5.02 12.39 8.89
CA GLY A 108 5.55 13.75 8.94
C GLY A 108 4.86 14.67 7.94
N LEU A 109 5.09 15.98 8.11
CA LEU A 109 4.60 17.00 7.17
C LEU A 109 5.20 16.84 5.76
N GLY A 110 6.38 16.24 5.64
CA GLY A 110 7.01 15.94 4.36
C GLY A 110 6.21 14.93 3.55
N GLU A 111 5.85 13.79 4.15
CA GLU A 111 5.04 12.78 3.46
C GLU A 111 3.62 13.27 3.13
N LEU A 112 3.05 14.16 3.96
CA LEU A 112 1.79 14.82 3.62
C LEU A 112 1.95 15.79 2.45
N ALA A 113 3.03 16.58 2.41
CA ALA A 113 3.32 17.46 1.29
C ALA A 113 3.54 16.67 -0.02
N ASP A 114 4.25 15.54 0.04
CA ASP A 114 4.47 14.64 -1.11
C ASP A 114 3.18 13.96 -1.58
N ALA A 115 2.25 13.69 -0.67
CA ALA A 115 0.92 13.18 -1.01
C ALA A 115 -0.01 14.25 -1.61
N GLY A 116 0.41 15.52 -1.62
CA GLY A 116 -0.32 16.63 -2.24
C GLY A 116 -1.64 16.99 -1.56
N VAL A 117 -1.76 16.76 -0.25
CA VAL A 117 -2.95 17.11 0.55
C VAL A 117 -3.02 18.60 0.89
#